data_AF-A0A815E4A3-F1
#
_entry.id   AF-A0A815E4A3-F1
#
_cell.length_a   1.000
_cell.length_b   1.000
_cell.length_c   1.000
_cell.angle_alpha   90.00
_cell.angle_beta   90.00
_cell.angle_gamma   90.00
#
_symmetry.space_group_name_H-M   'P 1'
#
loop_
_entity.id
_entity.type
_entity.pdbx_description
1 polymer ?
#
loop_
_entity_poly.entity_id
_entity_poly.type
_entity_poly.pdbx_seq_one_letter_code
_entity_poly.pdbx_strand_id
1 'polypeptide(L)'
;MSVKTKRIPRVLSIQSHVVHGFVGNKCATFILQLYGFEVDVINSVHYSNHTGYKVVKGSRLSVDELRAIFQGLIANEIFEYDYILTGYMGSGELLAVIAEYVRLIKSKSPH
;
A
#
# COMPACT_ATOMS: atom_id res chain seq x y z
N MET A 1 11.07 36.53 -1.66
CA MET A 1 11.03 35.26 -0.92
C MET A 1 10.13 34.30 -1.69
N SER A 2 10.69 33.27 -2.32
CA SER A 2 9.89 32.26 -3.03
C SER A 2 9.20 31.38 -1.98
N VAL A 3 7.86 31.38 -1.97
CA VAL A 3 7.09 30.43 -1.18
C VAL A 3 7.40 29.05 -1.76
N LYS A 4 8.28 28.29 -1.11
CA LYS A 4 8.46 26.87 -1.43
C LYS A 4 7.12 26.21 -1.17
N THR A 5 6.39 25.87 -2.22
CA THR A 5 5.20 25.04 -2.12
C THR A 5 5.61 23.72 -1.46
N LYS A 6 5.09 23.46 -0.27
CA LYS A 6 5.38 22.23 0.45
C LYS A 6 4.71 21.08 -0.32
N ARG A 7 5.51 20.17 -0.86
CA ARG A 7 5.02 18.95 -1.54
C ARG A 7 4.08 18.20 -0.59
N ILE A 8 2.94 17.73 -1.11
CA ILE A 8 2.01 16.88 -0.37
C ILE A 8 2.68 15.52 -0.14
N PRO A 9 2.81 15.04 1.10
CA PRO A 9 3.47 13.76 1.38
C PRO A 9 2.64 12.60 0.83
N ARG A 10 3.32 11.62 0.21
CA ARG A 10 2.72 10.45 -0.41
C ARG A 10 3.02 9.17 0.40
N VAL A 11 1.96 8.41 0.67
CA VAL A 11 2.03 7.12 1.39
C VAL A 11 1.70 5.99 0.42
N LEU A 12 2.55 4.97 0.37
CA LEU A 12 2.21 3.68 -0.21
C LEU A 12 1.65 2.76 0.88
N SER A 13 0.34 2.50 0.87
CA SER A 13 -0.33 1.64 1.85
C SER A 13 -0.58 0.24 1.29
N ILE A 14 0.09 -0.76 1.88
CA ILE A 14 0.03 -2.18 1.49
C ILE A 14 -0.59 -3.01 2.61
N GLN A 15 -1.89 -3.28 2.51
CA GLN A 15 -2.68 -3.93 3.56
C GLN A 15 -3.86 -4.73 2.98
N SER A 16 -4.65 -5.39 3.83
CA SER A 16 -5.91 -6.02 3.41
C SER A 16 -6.98 -5.00 3.01
N HIS A 17 -7.93 -5.41 2.16
CA HIS A 17 -9.18 -4.69 1.90
C HIS A 17 -10.40 -5.59 2.11
N VAL A 18 -11.49 -4.99 2.61
CA VAL A 18 -12.79 -5.66 2.78
C VAL A 18 -13.93 -4.82 2.21
N VAL A 19 -14.95 -5.45 1.64
CA VAL A 19 -16.17 -4.76 1.18
C VAL A 19 -17.04 -4.33 2.37
N HIS A 20 -17.33 -5.22 3.33
CA HIS A 20 -18.10 -4.94 4.55
C HIS A 20 -17.20 -4.82 5.78
N GLY A 21 -17.48 -3.81 6.62
CA GLY A 21 -16.69 -3.47 7.80
C GLY A 21 -15.53 -2.50 7.52
N PHE A 22 -14.73 -2.23 8.55
CA PHE A 22 -13.63 -1.26 8.54
C PHE A 22 -12.37 -1.94 9.08
N VAL A 23 -11.51 -2.42 8.18
CA VAL A 23 -10.16 -2.92 8.49
C VAL A 23 -9.19 -2.55 7.36
N GLY A 24 -7.89 -2.62 7.64
CA GLY A 24 -6.83 -2.45 6.63
C GLY A 24 -6.95 -1.14 5.86
N ASN A 25 -6.76 -1.20 4.54
CA ASN A 25 -6.77 -0.03 3.67
C ASN A 25 -8.12 0.71 3.69
N LYS A 26 -9.24 0.02 3.96
CA LYS A 26 -10.54 0.70 4.08
C LYS A 26 -10.61 1.67 5.27
N CYS A 27 -9.82 1.44 6.31
CA CYS A 27 -9.62 2.41 7.40
C CYS A 27 -8.53 3.42 7.07
N ALA A 28 -7.36 2.91 6.67
CA ALA A 28 -6.14 3.70 6.56
C ALA A 28 -6.26 4.79 5.49
N THR A 29 -6.79 4.45 4.30
CA THR A 29 -6.83 5.36 3.16
C THR A 29 -7.65 6.61 3.45
N PHE A 30 -8.88 6.45 3.95
CA PHE A 30 -9.75 7.60 4.25
C PHE A 30 -9.15 8.51 5.31
N ILE A 31 -8.59 7.95 6.39
CA ILE A 31 -7.98 8.75 7.46
C ILE A 31 -6.76 9.52 6.93
N LEU A 32 -5.85 8.86 6.22
CA LEU A 32 -4.67 9.52 5.66
C LEU A 32 -5.03 10.64 4.67
N GLN A 33 -6.01 10.39 3.79
CA GLN A 33 -6.50 11.41 2.86
C GLN A 33 -7.15 12.59 3.59
N LEU A 34 -7.93 12.33 4.66
CA LEU A 34 -8.50 13.37 5.51
C LEU A 34 -7.41 14.26 6.16
N TYR A 35 -6.25 13.68 6.48
CA TYR A 35 -5.09 14.40 7.03
C TYR A 35 -4.17 15.00 5.95
N GLY A 36 -4.58 15.01 4.68
CA GLY A 36 -3.88 15.68 3.60
C GLY A 36 -2.67 14.92 3.04
N PHE A 37 -2.67 13.58 3.14
CA PHE A 37 -1.71 12.75 2.43
C PHE A 37 -2.26 12.30 1.07
N GLU A 38 -1.38 12.23 0.07
CA GLU A 38 -1.64 11.43 -1.13
C GLU A 38 -1.46 9.96 -0.77
N VAL A 39 -2.38 9.07 -1.16
CA VAL A 39 -2.34 7.67 -0.76
C VAL A 39 -2.51 6.77 -1.98
N ASP A 40 -1.45 6.02 -2.29
CA ASP A 40 -1.51 4.91 -3.25
C ASP A 40 -1.71 3.60 -2.48
N VAL A 41 -2.56 2.73 -3.00
CA VAL A 41 -3.08 1.58 -2.27
C VAL A 41 -2.79 0.28 -3.02
N ILE A 42 -2.15 -0.67 -2.35
CA ILE A 42 -2.04 -2.06 -2.81
C ILE A 42 -2.77 -2.95 -1.80
N ASN A 43 -3.74 -3.71 -2.30
CA ASN A 43 -4.55 -4.60 -1.47
C ASN A 43 -3.96 -6.01 -1.47
N SER A 44 -3.45 -6.48 -0.31
CA SER A 44 -2.91 -7.83 -0.17
C SER A 44 -3.99 -8.91 -0.29
N VAL A 45 -5.24 -8.55 0.04
CA VAL A 45 -6.44 -9.35 -0.17
C VAL A 45 -7.61 -8.43 -0.49
N HIS A 46 -8.59 -8.94 -1.24
CA HIS A 46 -9.87 -8.28 -1.47
C HIS A 46 -10.99 -9.22 -1.05
N TYR A 47 -11.52 -9.03 0.16
CA TYR A 47 -12.52 -9.92 0.76
C TYR A 47 -13.89 -9.28 0.94
N SER A 48 -14.91 -10.11 1.07
CA SER A 48 -16.28 -9.69 1.40
C SER A 48 -16.35 -8.97 2.75
N ASN A 49 -15.59 -9.45 3.74
CA ASN A 49 -15.57 -8.99 5.13
C ASN A 49 -14.30 -9.49 5.83
N HIS A 50 -14.02 -9.01 7.03
CA HIS A 50 -12.87 -9.51 7.80
C HIS A 50 -13.12 -10.95 8.31
N THR A 51 -12.04 -11.61 8.73
CA THR A 51 -12.01 -13.03 9.12
C THR A 51 -12.69 -13.38 10.44
N GLY A 52 -13.28 -12.39 11.12
CA GLY A 52 -14.07 -12.60 12.34
C GLY A 52 -15.51 -13.08 12.08
N TYR A 53 -15.95 -13.04 10.83
CA TYR A 53 -17.27 -13.54 10.42
C TYR A 53 -17.21 -15.03 10.05
N LYS A 54 -18.39 -15.68 10.07
CA LYS A 54 -18.54 -17.11 9.74
C LYS A 54 -18.10 -17.47 8.32
N VAL A 55 -18.34 -16.60 7.35
CA VAL A 55 -18.02 -16.83 5.94
C VAL A 55 -17.21 -15.66 5.41
N VAL A 56 -16.14 -15.97 4.69
CA VAL A 56 -15.27 -15.00 4.01
C VAL A 56 -15.06 -15.51 2.59
N LYS A 57 -15.24 -14.64 1.60
CA LYS A 57 -14.96 -14.93 0.18
C LYS A 57 -14.15 -13.79 -0.43
N GLY A 58 -13.39 -14.10 -1.47
CA GLY A 58 -12.65 -13.12 -2.26
C GLY A 58 -11.26 -13.62 -2.67
N SER A 59 -10.41 -12.70 -3.08
CA SER A 59 -9.11 -13.00 -3.69
C SER A 59 -7.92 -12.55 -2.82
N ARG A 60 -6.76 -13.14 -3.09
CA ARG A 60 -5.46 -12.77 -2.52
C ARG A 60 -4.58 -12.26 -3.65
N LEU A 61 -3.78 -11.25 -3.37
CA LEU A 61 -2.73 -10.79 -4.26
C LEU A 61 -1.62 -11.84 -4.32
N SER A 62 -1.23 -12.25 -5.52
CA SER A 62 -0.09 -13.12 -5.75
C SER A 62 1.23 -12.33 -5.76
N VAL A 63 2.34 -13.05 -5.59
CA VAL A 63 3.69 -12.47 -5.68
C VAL A 63 3.95 -11.85 -7.06
N ASP A 64 3.51 -12.53 -8.12
CA ASP A 64 3.72 -12.08 -9.50
C ASP A 64 2.90 -10.81 -9.80
N GLU A 65 1.64 -10.76 -9.34
CA GLU A 65 0.83 -9.53 -9.46
C GLU A 65 1.46 -8.36 -8.70
N LEU A 66 1.98 -8.59 -7.48
CA LEU A 66 2.67 -7.55 -6.72
C LEU A 66 3.91 -7.03 -7.45
N ARG A 67 4.74 -7.93 -8.01
CA ARG A 67 5.92 -7.55 -8.79
C ARG A 67 5.52 -6.77 -10.05
N ALA A 68 4.49 -7.21 -10.76
CA ALA A 68 3.99 -6.54 -11.94
C ALA A 68 3.50 -5.11 -11.63
N ILE A 69 2.80 -4.91 -10.51
CA ILE A 69 2.37 -3.57 -10.05
C ILE A 69 3.60 -2.69 -9.80
N PHE A 70 4.59 -3.16 -9.04
CA PHE A 70 5.80 -2.37 -8.77
C PHE A 70 6.60 -2.06 -10.03
N GLN A 71 6.75 -3.02 -10.94
CA GLN A 71 7.38 -2.80 -12.23
C GLN A 71 6.63 -1.75 -13.05
N GLY A 72 5.30 -1.79 -13.06
CA GLY A 72 4.47 -0.77 -13.71
C GLY A 72 4.69 0.63 -13.14
N LEU A 73 4.72 0.77 -11.81
CA LEU A 73 4.99 2.05 -11.14
C LEU A 73 6.41 2.58 -11.47
N ILE A 74 7.41 1.69 -11.48
CA ILE A 74 8.80 2.04 -11.80
C ILE A 74 8.94 2.45 -13.27
N ALA A 75 8.33 1.70 -14.19
CA ALA A 75 8.39 1.95 -15.62
C ALA A 75 7.71 3.27 -16.02
N ASN A 76 6.70 3.70 -15.26
CA ASN A 76 6.06 5.01 -15.42
C ASN A 76 6.77 6.13 -14.64
N GLU A 77 7.90 5.85 -13.99
CA GLU A 77 8.67 6.83 -13.21
C GLU A 77 7.88 7.47 -12.05
N ILE A 78 6.84 6.79 -11.55
CA ILE A 78 5.96 7.24 -10.46
C ILE A 78 6.16 6.45 -9.17
N PHE A 79 7.24 5.67 -9.07
CA PHE A 79 7.59 4.90 -7.88
C PHE A 79 8.40 5.74 -6.88
N GLU A 80 7.76 6.77 -6.32
CA GLU A 80 8.35 7.71 -5.36
C GLU A 80 7.38 7.96 -4.19
N TYR A 81 7.85 7.67 -2.97
CA TYR A 81 7.02 7.67 -1.76
C TYR A 81 7.78 8.25 -0.58
N ASP A 82 7.10 9.05 0.25
CA ASP A 82 7.63 9.59 1.49
C ASP A 82 7.46 8.58 2.65
N TYR A 83 6.38 7.78 2.61
CA TYR A 83 6.07 6.79 3.64
C TYR A 83 5.60 5.47 3.02
N ILE A 84 5.89 4.38 3.72
CA ILE A 84 5.37 3.05 3.39
C ILE A 84 4.65 2.53 4.63
N LEU A 85 3.37 2.19 4.48
CA LEU A 85 2.53 1.66 5.55
C LEU A 85 2.16 0.22 5.20
N THR A 86 2.63 -0.75 5.98
CA THR A 86 2.31 -2.17 5.78
C THR A 86 1.38 -2.68 6.87
N GLY A 87 0.52 -3.64 6.52
CA GLY A 87 -0.46 -4.23 7.42
C GLY A 87 -0.62 -5.73 7.18
N TYR A 88 -1.84 -6.24 7.28
CA TYR A 88 -2.14 -7.65 7.08
C TYR A 88 -1.57 -8.17 5.75
N MET A 89 -0.73 -9.21 5.84
CA MET A 89 -0.12 -9.89 4.71
C MET A 89 -0.47 -11.38 4.76
N GLY A 90 -0.96 -11.93 3.64
CA GLY A 90 -1.42 -13.31 3.56
C GLY A 90 -0.30 -14.36 3.41
N SER A 91 0.94 -13.95 3.13
CA SER A 91 2.10 -14.84 2.97
C SER A 91 3.41 -14.13 3.30
N GLY A 92 4.41 -14.90 3.75
CA GLY A 92 5.77 -14.39 3.98
C GLY A 92 6.50 -14.01 2.68
N GLU A 93 6.14 -14.63 1.57
CA GLU A 93 6.70 -14.35 0.25
C GLU A 93 6.33 -12.93 -0.23
N LEU A 94 5.07 -12.52 -0.06
CA LEU A 94 4.64 -11.14 -0.34
C LEU A 94 5.44 -10.14 0.49
N LEU A 95 5.64 -10.44 1.78
CA LEU A 95 6.41 -9.57 2.66
C LEU A 95 7.88 -9.46 2.22
N ALA A 96 8.48 -10.55 1.77
CA ALA A 96 9.85 -10.56 1.25
C ALA A 96 9.99 -9.66 0.00
N VAL A 97 9.02 -9.72 -0.92
CA VAL A 97 8.98 -8.82 -2.09
C VAL A 97 8.82 -7.37 -1.66
N ILE A 98 7.89 -7.07 -0.75
CA ILE A 98 7.72 -5.69 -0.25
C ILE A 98 9.04 -5.18 0.35
N ALA A 99 9.74 -6.00 1.15
CA ALA A 99 11.02 -5.62 1.74
C ALA A 99 12.11 -5.32 0.70
N GLU A 100 12.12 -6.03 -0.43
CA GLU A 100 13.00 -5.75 -1.59
C GLU A 100 12.76 -4.34 -2.14
N TYR A 101 11.50 -4.00 -2.42
CA TYR A 101 11.14 -2.70 -2.99
C TYR A 101 11.24 -1.54 -1.99
N VAL A 102 10.98 -1.79 -0.69
CA VAL A 102 11.24 -0.82 0.37
C VAL A 102 12.72 -0.44 0.42
N ARG A 103 13.63 -1.41 0.29
CA ARG A 103 15.08 -1.14 0.22
C ARG A 103 15.43 -0.27 -0.99
N LEU A 104 14.80 -0.52 -2.14
CA LEU A 104 14.97 0.30 -3.35
C LEU A 104 14.48 1.76 -3.16
N ILE A 105 13.35 1.96 -2.47
CA ILE A 105 12.86 3.30 -2.14
C ILE A 105 13.87 4.02 -1.21
N LYS A 106 14.29 3.34 -0.14
CA LYS A 106 15.25 3.90 0.83
C LYS A 106 16.63 4.20 0.23
N SER A 107 17.07 3.44 -0.78
CA SER A 107 18.33 3.76 -1.47
C SER A 107 18.24 5.03 -2.32
N LYS A 108 17.03 5.43 -2.74
CA LYS A 108 16.79 6.68 -3.49
C LYS A 108 16.53 7.88 -2.56
N SER A 109 15.97 7.64 -1.37
CA SER A 109 15.74 8.65 -0.34
C SER A 109 16.16 8.07 1.03
N PRO A 110 17.38 8.37 1.51
CA PRO A 110 17.96 7.74 2.70
C PRO A 110 17.43 8.26 4.06
N HIS A 111 16.31 9.00 4.06
CA HIS A 111 15.71 9.60 5.24
C HIS A 111 14.37 8.95 5.57
#